data_AF-Q7MGB5-F1
#
_entry.id   AF-Q7MGB5-F1
#
_cell.length_a   1.000
_cell.length_b   1.000
_cell.length_c   1.000
_cell.angle_alpha   90.00
_cell.angle_beta   90.00
_cell.angle_gamma   90.00
#
_symmetry.space_group_name_H-M   'P 1'
#
loop_
_entity.id
_entity.type
_entity.pdbx_description
1 polymer ?
#
loop_
_entity_poly.entity_id
_entity_poly.type
_entity_poly.pdbx_seq_one_letter_code
_entity_poly.pdbx_strand_id
1 'polypeptide(L)'
;MRNIMKNKHSLLAVVLGALLAGCASDAQVQTELAPPTNAEVCCTEFSQFPYAQLNDKEDIKFDVDLASPVGTFSQGNSHFAAFRFSERSGDVTVTVSSLMIDDSVFAPEVLLLDNQFKVVETFKLADFQILPSDAFTRTRYIERFTTNAEQTPYFVIYTPADQLGKQVTVDHPAKVRAKEFGEVMPMVTDPVYTHRLGGRVEVQVETLKLRPFRAIDPVKPAEVAPAPVVEKAIQAQPESQKFYLSAIEQAVAKGDIPKALSLLDEAKALNIPGAQEAFVKAVNSKK
;
A
#
# COMPACT_ATOMS: atom_id res chain seq x y z
N MET A 1 32.48 27.89 -98.35
CA MET A 1 31.44 28.86 -97.96
C MET A 1 31.36 28.90 -96.44
N ARG A 2 31.58 30.08 -95.85
CA ARG A 2 31.46 30.33 -94.41
C ARG A 2 30.00 30.20 -93.98
N ASN A 3 29.73 29.52 -92.86
CA ASN A 3 28.52 29.75 -92.08
C ASN A 3 28.84 29.89 -90.59
N ILE A 4 28.90 31.16 -90.21
CA ILE A 4 28.48 31.86 -88.99
C ILE A 4 28.04 31.02 -87.78
N MET A 5 28.71 31.29 -86.66
CA MET A 5 28.36 30.98 -85.27
C MET A 5 27.00 31.57 -84.83
N LYS A 6 26.32 30.90 -83.89
CA LYS A 6 25.79 31.45 -82.62
C LYS A 6 25.01 30.34 -81.87
N ASN A 7 25.48 29.87 -80.73
CA ASN A 7 25.24 30.39 -79.37
C ASN A 7 23.97 29.81 -78.73
N LYS A 8 24.14 29.21 -77.53
CA LYS A 8 23.40 29.46 -76.27
C LYS A 8 22.67 28.29 -75.57
N HIS A 9 23.12 28.13 -74.32
CA HIS A 9 22.39 27.79 -73.08
C HIS A 9 22.08 26.32 -72.73
N SER A 10 22.96 25.81 -71.85
CA SER A 10 22.63 25.28 -70.52
C SER A 10 21.41 24.36 -70.43
N LEU A 11 21.67 23.05 -70.56
CA LEU A 11 20.72 22.01 -70.18
C LEU A 11 20.88 21.72 -68.69
N LEU A 12 19.89 22.19 -67.95
CA LEU A 12 19.60 21.93 -66.55
C LEU A 12 19.48 20.41 -66.32
N ALA A 13 20.38 19.83 -65.53
CA ALA A 13 20.25 18.46 -65.06
C ALA A 13 19.24 18.42 -63.90
N VAL A 14 17.99 18.05 -64.19
CA VAL A 14 16.98 17.68 -63.20
C VAL A 14 17.15 16.19 -62.93
N VAL A 15 17.74 15.83 -61.79
CA VAL A 15 17.81 14.44 -61.33
C VAL A 15 17.56 14.38 -59.83
N LEU A 16 16.59 13.53 -59.47
CA LEU A 16 16.32 12.93 -58.15
C LEU A 16 15.63 13.80 -57.09
N GLY A 17 14.32 13.99 -57.27
CA GLY A 17 13.37 14.18 -56.18
C GLY A 17 12.26 13.14 -56.32
N ALA A 18 12.38 11.99 -55.65
CA ALA A 18 11.30 11.01 -55.53
C ALA A 18 11.48 10.13 -54.29
N LEU A 19 10.56 10.34 -53.33
CA LEU A 19 9.94 9.32 -52.47
C LEU A 19 10.77 8.80 -51.27
N LEU A 20 11.07 9.69 -50.32
CA LEU A 20 10.99 9.32 -48.91
C LEU A 20 9.51 9.26 -48.52
N ALA A 21 8.83 8.17 -48.90
CA ALA A 21 7.59 7.78 -48.25
C ALA A 21 7.96 7.25 -46.86
N GLY A 22 8.11 8.18 -45.92
CA GLY A 22 8.17 7.82 -44.51
C GLY A 22 6.85 7.17 -44.16
N CYS A 23 6.90 5.89 -43.79
CA CYS A 23 5.84 5.27 -43.00
C CYS A 23 5.83 5.95 -41.63
N ALA A 24 5.32 7.17 -41.56
CA ALA A 24 4.72 7.66 -40.33
C ALA A 24 3.48 6.79 -40.15
N SER A 25 3.66 5.64 -39.51
CA SER A 25 2.54 5.04 -38.82
C SER A 25 2.12 6.08 -37.81
N ASP A 26 1.03 6.78 -38.10
CA ASP A 26 0.21 7.39 -37.09
C ASP A 26 -0.16 6.23 -36.16
N ALA A 27 0.70 5.97 -35.17
CA ALA A 27 0.31 5.27 -33.97
C ALA A 27 -0.70 6.22 -33.33
N GLN A 28 -1.94 6.15 -33.83
CA GLN A 28 -3.07 6.54 -33.05
C GLN A 28 -2.94 5.65 -31.81
N VAL A 29 -2.39 6.24 -30.75
CA VAL A 29 -2.45 5.70 -29.41
C VAL A 29 -3.93 5.64 -29.12
N GLN A 30 -4.56 4.55 -29.54
CA GLN A 30 -5.81 4.10 -28.97
C GLN A 30 -5.44 3.86 -27.51
N THR A 31 -5.60 4.88 -26.69
CA THR A 31 -5.47 4.80 -25.24
C THR A 31 -6.59 3.87 -24.84
N GLU A 32 -6.30 2.58 -24.81
CA GLU A 32 -7.23 1.54 -24.44
C GLU A 32 -7.71 1.89 -23.03
N LEU A 33 -8.98 2.29 -22.93
CA LEU A 33 -9.65 2.66 -21.67
C LEU A 33 -9.98 1.41 -20.84
N ALA A 34 -9.44 0.25 -21.23
CA ALA A 34 -9.67 -1.00 -20.55
C ALA A 34 -8.83 -1.07 -19.26
N PRO A 35 -9.36 -1.65 -18.18
CA PRO A 35 -8.58 -1.99 -17.01
C PRO A 35 -7.36 -2.86 -17.38
N PRO A 36 -6.22 -2.75 -16.66
CA PRO A 36 -5.06 -3.60 -16.88
C PRO A 36 -5.39 -5.09 -16.75
N THR A 37 -4.70 -5.92 -17.50
CA THR A 37 -4.94 -7.37 -17.48
C THR A 37 -4.31 -8.03 -16.25
N ASN A 38 -4.75 -9.25 -15.92
CA ASN A 38 -4.18 -10.00 -14.78
C ASN A 38 -2.69 -10.33 -14.95
N ALA A 39 -2.15 -10.30 -16.17
CA ALA A 39 -0.73 -10.55 -16.44
C ALA A 39 0.17 -9.37 -16.01
N GLU A 40 -0.41 -8.17 -15.89
CA GLU A 40 0.30 -6.94 -15.51
C GLU A 40 0.30 -6.72 -13.99
N VAL A 41 -0.54 -7.45 -13.25
CA VAL A 41 -0.66 -7.34 -11.79
C VAL A 41 0.67 -7.69 -11.14
N CYS A 42 1.28 -6.71 -10.47
CA CYS A 42 2.55 -6.91 -9.77
C CYS A 42 2.35 -7.46 -8.35
N CYS A 43 1.19 -7.16 -7.74
CA CYS A 43 0.88 -7.50 -6.35
C CYS A 43 -0.59 -7.89 -6.21
N THR A 44 -0.87 -9.08 -5.68
CA THR A 44 -2.25 -9.58 -5.50
C THR A 44 -2.82 -9.26 -4.12
N GLU A 45 -1.96 -8.98 -3.14
CA GLU A 45 -2.34 -8.61 -1.78
C GLU A 45 -1.84 -7.21 -1.43
N PHE A 46 -2.60 -6.46 -0.63
CA PHE A 46 -2.20 -5.14 -0.15
C PHE A 46 -0.89 -5.16 0.65
N SER A 47 -0.55 -6.28 1.29
CA SER A 47 0.72 -6.47 2.02
C SER A 47 1.96 -6.41 1.11
N GLN A 48 1.79 -6.66 -0.19
CA GLN A 48 2.88 -6.72 -1.17
C GLN A 48 3.11 -5.40 -1.90
N PHE A 49 2.22 -4.42 -1.70
CA PHE A 49 2.25 -3.17 -2.45
C PHE A 49 3.52 -2.36 -2.13
N PRO A 50 4.11 -1.66 -3.12
CA PRO A 50 5.31 -0.85 -2.91
C PRO A 50 4.95 0.49 -2.26
N TYR A 51 4.81 0.51 -0.93
CA TYR A 51 4.48 1.72 -0.18
C TYR A 51 5.63 2.73 -0.13
N ALA A 52 5.37 3.96 -0.58
CA ALA A 52 6.26 5.09 -0.35
C ALA A 52 6.11 5.64 1.08
N GLN A 53 7.21 5.77 1.81
CA GLN A 53 7.22 6.31 3.17
C GLN A 53 7.11 7.85 3.14
N LEU A 54 6.11 8.37 3.86
CA LEU A 54 5.88 9.81 4.02
C LEU A 54 6.50 10.37 5.30
N ASN A 55 6.75 11.67 5.29
CA ASN A 55 7.21 12.48 6.43
C ASN A 55 6.03 13.03 7.26
N ASP A 56 6.34 13.68 8.39
CA ASP A 56 5.33 14.31 9.29
C ASP A 56 4.56 15.45 8.60
N LYS A 57 5.18 16.09 7.59
CA LYS A 57 4.53 17.07 6.73
C LYS A 57 5.15 16.98 5.34
N GLU A 58 4.33 16.74 4.34
CA GLU A 58 4.81 16.52 2.98
C GLU A 58 3.77 16.95 1.95
N ASP A 59 4.25 17.47 0.82
CA ASP A 59 3.47 17.80 -0.37
C ASP A 59 4.17 17.15 -1.56
N ILE A 60 3.52 16.14 -2.15
CA ILE A 60 4.07 15.34 -3.24
C ILE A 60 3.15 15.42 -4.44
N LYS A 61 3.76 15.63 -5.61
CA LYS A 61 3.10 15.60 -6.92
C LYS A 61 3.70 14.47 -7.72
N PHE A 62 2.86 13.58 -8.21
CA PHE A 62 3.27 12.40 -8.97
C PHE A 62 2.24 12.08 -10.05
N ASP A 63 2.67 11.32 -11.04
CA ASP A 63 1.79 10.80 -12.08
C ASP A 63 1.53 9.32 -11.79
N VAL A 64 0.26 8.92 -11.85
CA VAL A 64 -0.11 7.50 -11.97
C VAL A 64 -0.30 7.24 -13.46
N ASP A 65 0.41 6.25 -13.99
CA ASP A 65 0.47 5.96 -15.42
C ASP A 65 0.76 4.48 -15.69
N LEU A 66 1.06 4.12 -16.94
CA LEU A 66 1.34 2.74 -17.35
C LEU A 66 2.62 2.16 -16.70
N ALA A 67 3.52 2.99 -16.17
CA ALA A 67 4.71 2.54 -15.45
C ALA A 67 4.43 2.32 -13.95
N SER A 68 3.27 2.76 -13.46
CA SER A 68 2.85 2.58 -12.07
C SER A 68 2.45 1.12 -11.82
N PRO A 69 2.65 0.60 -10.59
CA PRO A 69 2.29 -0.77 -10.25
C PRO A 69 0.79 -1.03 -10.44
N VAL A 70 0.45 -2.25 -10.84
CA VAL A 70 -0.94 -2.70 -11.04
C VAL A 70 -1.36 -3.60 -9.90
N GLY A 71 -2.48 -3.27 -9.27
CA GLY A 71 -3.08 -4.01 -8.16
C GLY A 71 -4.48 -4.49 -8.51
N THR A 72 -4.96 -5.52 -7.79
CA THR A 72 -6.32 -6.03 -7.92
C THR A 72 -7.23 -5.39 -6.87
N PHE A 73 -8.32 -4.76 -7.32
CA PHE A 73 -9.32 -4.12 -6.47
C PHE A 73 -10.71 -4.70 -6.72
N SER A 74 -11.70 -4.32 -5.91
CA SER A 74 -13.04 -4.92 -5.97
C SER A 74 -13.79 -4.67 -7.28
N GLN A 75 -13.49 -3.55 -7.94
CA GLN A 75 -14.09 -3.12 -9.20
C GLN A 75 -13.31 -3.63 -10.42
N GLY A 76 -12.09 -4.14 -10.23
CA GLY A 76 -11.17 -4.57 -11.28
C GLY A 76 -9.72 -4.17 -10.99
N ASN A 77 -8.82 -4.52 -11.89
CA ASN A 77 -7.42 -4.12 -11.77
C ASN A 77 -7.25 -2.62 -12.08
N SER A 78 -6.27 -1.99 -11.44
CA SER A 78 -5.91 -0.59 -11.71
C SER A 78 -4.45 -0.33 -11.41
N HIS A 79 -3.88 0.65 -12.11
CA HIS A 79 -2.66 1.32 -11.64
C HIS A 79 -2.95 2.07 -10.34
N PHE A 80 -1.98 2.11 -9.44
CA PHE A 80 -2.16 2.73 -8.14
C PHE A 80 -0.87 3.38 -7.62
N ALA A 81 -1.03 4.22 -6.60
CA ALA A 81 0.04 4.68 -5.74
C ALA A 81 -0.28 4.32 -4.29
N ALA A 82 0.70 3.83 -3.56
CA ALA A 82 0.54 3.37 -2.18
C ALA A 82 1.53 4.09 -1.27
N PHE A 83 1.06 4.48 -0.08
CA PHE A 83 1.81 5.30 0.85
C PHE A 83 1.69 4.79 2.28
N ARG A 84 2.75 5.02 3.06
CA ARG A 84 2.79 4.77 4.49
C ARG A 84 3.03 6.08 5.22
N PHE A 85 2.21 6.40 6.22
CA PHE A 85 2.41 7.58 7.06
C PHE A 85 3.70 7.47 7.89
N SER A 86 4.22 8.60 8.35
CA SER A 86 5.33 8.62 9.31
C SER A 86 4.96 7.90 10.61
N GLU A 87 5.90 7.12 11.15
CA GLU A 87 5.74 6.38 12.41
C GLU A 87 5.52 7.30 13.61
N ARG A 88 5.96 8.56 13.50
CA ARG A 88 5.79 9.58 14.53
C ARG A 88 4.39 10.20 14.51
N SER A 89 3.61 9.96 13.46
CA SER A 89 2.38 10.70 13.21
C SER A 89 1.17 9.99 13.79
N GLY A 90 0.48 10.62 14.73
CA GLY A 90 -0.76 10.13 15.35
C GLY A 90 -1.95 10.52 14.50
N ASP A 91 -2.57 11.66 14.81
CA ASP A 91 -3.65 12.21 13.97
C ASP A 91 -3.01 12.99 12.81
N VAL A 92 -3.47 12.73 11.59
CA VAL A 92 -2.98 13.35 10.35
C VAL A 92 -4.15 13.89 9.55
N THR A 93 -3.93 15.02 8.88
CA THR A 93 -4.82 15.48 7.80
C THR A 93 -4.19 15.16 6.46
N VAL A 94 -4.98 14.57 5.57
CA VAL A 94 -4.58 14.23 4.22
C VAL A 94 -5.46 14.99 3.25
N THR A 95 -4.85 15.60 2.24
CA THR A 95 -5.56 16.19 1.10
C THR A 95 -5.10 15.46 -0.15
N VAL A 96 -6.03 14.80 -0.85
CA VAL A 96 -5.78 14.14 -2.13
C VAL A 96 -6.41 14.98 -3.22
N SER A 97 -5.62 15.34 -4.22
CA SER A 97 -6.03 16.14 -5.37
C SER A 97 -5.73 15.40 -6.66
N SER A 98 -6.69 15.31 -7.57
CA SER A 98 -6.49 14.77 -8.92
C SER A 98 -6.75 15.85 -9.96
N LEU A 99 -5.70 16.22 -10.70
CA LEU A 99 -5.74 17.33 -11.64
C LEU A 99 -6.42 16.93 -12.95
N MET A 100 -7.28 17.81 -13.45
CA MET A 100 -7.88 17.69 -14.77
C MET A 100 -6.96 18.34 -15.82
N ILE A 101 -6.43 17.53 -16.74
CA ILE A 101 -5.41 17.92 -17.73
C ILE A 101 -5.77 17.32 -19.08
N ASP A 102 -5.74 18.12 -20.15
CA ASP A 102 -5.95 17.68 -21.54
C ASP A 102 -7.18 16.76 -21.73
N ASP A 103 -8.34 17.25 -21.26
CA ASP A 103 -9.64 16.54 -21.30
C ASP A 103 -9.63 15.16 -20.62
N SER A 104 -8.65 14.91 -19.75
CA SER A 104 -8.46 13.68 -19.01
C SER A 104 -8.32 13.95 -17.52
N VAL A 105 -8.77 13.00 -16.70
CA VAL A 105 -8.64 13.08 -15.24
C VAL A 105 -8.53 11.68 -14.64
N PHE A 106 -7.76 11.55 -13.57
CA PHE A 106 -7.73 10.34 -12.76
C PHE A 106 -8.90 10.40 -11.78
N ALA A 107 -9.68 9.32 -11.64
CA ALA A 107 -10.89 9.32 -10.82
C ALA A 107 -10.58 8.64 -9.48
N PRO A 108 -10.14 9.39 -8.45
CA PRO A 108 -9.54 8.80 -7.27
C PRO A 108 -10.55 8.06 -6.40
N GLU A 109 -10.12 6.91 -5.91
CA GLU A 109 -10.63 6.25 -4.71
C GLU A 109 -9.45 6.00 -3.76
N VAL A 110 -9.67 6.25 -2.47
CA VAL A 110 -8.64 6.14 -1.43
C VAL A 110 -9.03 5.08 -0.43
N LEU A 111 -8.19 4.07 -0.25
CA LEU A 111 -8.36 3.04 0.77
C LEU A 111 -7.44 3.34 1.94
N LEU A 112 -7.97 3.42 3.15
CA LEU A 112 -7.18 3.44 4.39
C LEU A 112 -7.05 2.02 4.92
N LEU A 113 -5.82 1.59 5.21
CA LEU A 113 -5.53 0.23 5.65
C LEU A 113 -4.92 0.20 7.05
N ASP A 114 -5.29 -0.81 7.82
CA ASP A 114 -4.71 -1.08 9.14
C ASP A 114 -3.31 -1.74 9.06
N ASN A 115 -2.74 -2.04 10.23
CA ASN A 115 -1.45 -2.75 10.35
C ASN A 115 -1.46 -4.19 9.77
N GLN A 116 -2.64 -4.75 9.50
CA GLN A 116 -2.82 -6.05 8.84
C GLN A 116 -3.17 -5.90 7.35
N PHE A 117 -3.06 -4.68 6.81
CA PHE A 117 -3.43 -4.32 5.43
C PHE A 117 -4.91 -4.58 5.10
N LYS A 118 -5.80 -4.54 6.09
CA LYS A 118 -7.24 -4.60 5.88
C LYS A 118 -7.81 -3.21 5.67
N VAL A 119 -8.76 -3.09 4.76
CA VAL A 119 -9.46 -1.83 4.50
C VAL A 119 -10.31 -1.47 5.72
N VAL A 120 -10.01 -0.32 6.32
CA VAL A 120 -10.75 0.26 7.45
C VAL A 120 -11.75 1.29 6.96
N GLU A 121 -11.35 2.12 6.00
CA GLU A 121 -12.17 3.19 5.45
C GLU A 121 -11.89 3.37 3.97
N THR A 122 -12.87 3.90 3.24
CA THR A 122 -12.79 4.12 1.79
C THR A 122 -13.44 5.45 1.43
N PHE A 123 -12.67 6.33 0.80
CA PHE A 123 -13.15 7.58 0.21
C PHE A 123 -13.34 7.34 -1.28
N LYS A 124 -14.60 7.31 -1.71
CA LYS A 124 -14.99 7.08 -3.11
C LYS A 124 -14.94 8.39 -3.88
N LEU A 125 -14.95 8.29 -5.21
CA LEU A 125 -15.02 9.47 -6.08
C LEU A 125 -16.17 10.44 -5.72
N ALA A 126 -17.29 9.94 -5.21
CA ALA A 126 -18.44 10.75 -4.81
C ALA A 126 -18.18 11.65 -3.59
N ASP A 127 -17.16 11.32 -2.78
CA ASP A 127 -16.74 12.14 -1.64
C ASP A 127 -15.87 13.32 -2.11
N PHE A 128 -15.24 13.22 -3.28
CA PHE A 128 -14.41 14.27 -3.83
C PHE A 128 -15.24 15.42 -4.41
N GLN A 129 -14.85 16.64 -4.05
CA GLN A 129 -15.41 17.86 -4.62
C GLN A 129 -14.64 18.28 -5.86
N ILE A 130 -15.32 18.95 -6.79
CA ILE A 130 -14.68 19.58 -7.94
C ILE A 130 -14.32 21.00 -7.55
N LEU A 131 -13.02 21.28 -7.45
CA LEU A 131 -12.52 22.63 -7.21
C LEU A 131 -12.10 23.25 -8.54
N PRO A 132 -12.75 24.36 -8.98
CA PRO A 132 -12.38 25.06 -10.20
C PRO A 132 -10.95 25.59 -10.17
N SER A 133 -10.36 25.78 -11.35
CA SER A 133 -9.03 26.39 -11.47
C SER A 133 -8.98 27.80 -10.87
N ASP A 134 -7.88 28.12 -10.21
CA ASP A 134 -7.54 29.47 -9.73
C ASP A 134 -6.26 29.98 -10.43
N ALA A 135 -5.67 31.07 -9.91
CA ALA A 135 -4.48 31.68 -10.50
C ALA A 135 -3.23 30.78 -10.49
N PHE A 136 -3.20 29.75 -9.64
CA PHE A 136 -2.00 28.91 -9.41
C PHE A 136 -2.25 27.42 -9.65
N THR A 137 -3.51 27.00 -9.71
CA THR A 137 -3.88 25.59 -9.71
C THR A 137 -4.96 25.28 -10.76
N ARG A 138 -4.93 24.06 -11.29
CA ARG A 138 -5.91 23.59 -12.27
C ARG A 138 -7.18 23.10 -11.58
N THR A 139 -8.26 23.02 -12.35
CA THR A 139 -9.47 22.31 -11.95
C THR A 139 -9.10 20.89 -11.53
N ARG A 140 -9.68 20.42 -10.42
CA ARG A 140 -9.31 19.14 -9.82
C ARG A 140 -10.45 18.52 -9.03
N TYR A 141 -10.41 17.21 -8.91
CA TYR A 141 -11.05 16.55 -7.77
C TYR A 141 -10.20 16.80 -6.53
N ILE A 142 -10.83 17.11 -5.40
CA ILE A 142 -10.16 17.29 -4.12
C ILE A 142 -10.99 16.66 -3.00
N GLU A 143 -10.31 15.94 -2.13
CA GLU A 143 -10.88 15.48 -0.87
C GLU A 143 -9.89 15.69 0.27
N ARG A 144 -10.39 16.15 1.41
CA ARG A 144 -9.59 16.42 2.61
C ARG A 144 -10.21 15.75 3.82
N PHE A 145 -9.51 14.77 4.36
CA PHE A 145 -9.96 13.97 5.49
C PHE A 145 -8.90 13.93 6.60
N THR A 146 -9.33 13.56 7.80
CA THR A 146 -8.46 13.34 8.95
C THR A 146 -8.53 11.87 9.34
N THR A 147 -7.39 11.26 9.61
CA THR A 147 -7.33 9.89 10.12
C THR A 147 -6.28 9.76 11.22
N ASN A 148 -6.35 8.67 11.98
CA ASN A 148 -5.32 8.28 12.93
C ASN A 148 -4.36 7.30 12.24
N ALA A 149 -3.15 7.76 11.95
CA ALA A 149 -2.14 6.96 11.27
C ALA A 149 -1.64 5.77 12.09
N GLU A 150 -1.90 5.70 13.41
CA GLU A 150 -1.58 4.51 14.22
C GLU A 150 -2.52 3.35 13.90
N GLN A 151 -3.80 3.67 13.71
CA GLN A 151 -4.84 2.73 13.36
C GLN A 151 -4.82 2.41 11.87
N THR A 152 -4.63 3.42 11.01
CA THR A 152 -4.54 3.28 9.55
C THR A 152 -3.19 3.78 9.01
N PRO A 153 -2.08 3.04 9.21
CA PRO A 153 -0.74 3.48 8.82
C PRO A 153 -0.50 3.54 7.31
N TYR A 154 -1.35 2.90 6.50
CA TYR A 154 -1.19 2.82 5.06
C TYR A 154 -2.42 3.38 4.34
N PHE A 155 -2.19 3.90 3.14
CA PHE A 155 -3.28 4.19 2.23
C PHE A 155 -2.89 3.94 0.77
N VAL A 156 -3.90 3.66 -0.05
CA VAL A 156 -3.74 3.36 -1.47
C VAL A 156 -4.67 4.27 -2.26
N ILE A 157 -4.16 4.87 -3.33
CA ILE A 157 -4.91 5.72 -4.26
C ILE A 157 -4.92 5.03 -5.63
N TYR A 158 -6.10 4.81 -6.18
CA TYR A 158 -6.28 4.17 -7.48
C TYR A 158 -7.52 4.74 -8.19
N THR A 159 -7.69 4.43 -9.48
CA THR A 159 -8.94 4.71 -10.19
C THR A 159 -9.75 3.42 -10.31
N PRO A 160 -10.98 3.34 -9.78
CA PRO A 160 -11.79 2.14 -9.93
C PRO A 160 -12.06 1.82 -11.41
N ALA A 161 -11.92 0.56 -11.79
CA ALA A 161 -12.06 0.10 -13.17
C ALA A 161 -13.43 0.42 -13.80
N ASP A 162 -14.50 0.46 -13.00
CA ASP A 162 -15.84 0.83 -13.46
C ASP A 162 -15.99 2.33 -13.76
N GLN A 163 -15.03 3.16 -13.36
CA GLN A 163 -15.02 4.60 -13.65
C GLN A 163 -14.36 4.93 -14.98
N LEU A 164 -13.55 4.03 -15.53
CA LEU A 164 -12.80 4.29 -16.76
C LEU A 164 -13.73 4.60 -17.94
N GLY A 165 -13.39 5.66 -18.68
CA GLY A 165 -14.15 6.11 -19.85
C GLY A 165 -15.44 6.89 -19.53
N LYS A 166 -15.88 6.93 -18.26
CA LYS A 166 -16.93 7.86 -17.85
C LYS A 166 -16.43 9.30 -17.99
N GLN A 167 -17.36 10.21 -18.21
CA GLN A 167 -17.07 11.63 -18.40
C GLN A 167 -17.65 12.45 -17.26
N VAL A 168 -16.95 13.53 -16.91
CA VAL A 168 -17.40 14.55 -15.97
C VAL A 168 -17.42 15.90 -16.68
N THR A 169 -18.52 16.63 -16.56
CA THR A 169 -18.62 18.01 -17.05
C THR A 169 -18.44 18.95 -15.87
N VAL A 170 -17.57 19.94 -16.02
CA VAL A 170 -17.27 20.92 -14.97
C VAL A 170 -17.69 22.30 -15.42
N ASP A 171 -18.33 23.07 -14.54
CA ASP A 171 -18.67 24.46 -14.81
C ASP A 171 -17.43 25.25 -15.28
N HIS A 172 -17.56 25.92 -16.42
CA HIS A 172 -16.50 26.78 -16.93
C HIS A 172 -16.15 27.86 -15.87
N PRO A 173 -14.86 28.19 -15.63
CA PRO A 173 -14.46 29.14 -14.58
C PRO A 173 -15.18 30.50 -14.65
N ALA A 174 -15.47 30.98 -15.86
CA ALA A 174 -16.26 32.19 -16.07
C ALA A 174 -17.70 32.11 -15.51
N LYS A 175 -18.34 30.93 -15.59
CA LYS A 175 -19.66 30.69 -14.99
C LYS A 175 -19.59 30.63 -13.47
N VAL A 176 -18.57 29.98 -12.92
CA VAL A 176 -18.35 29.93 -11.45
C VAL A 176 -18.21 31.35 -10.92
N ARG A 177 -17.34 32.16 -11.53
CA ARG A 177 -17.15 33.57 -11.18
C ARG A 177 -18.45 34.37 -11.26
N ALA A 178 -19.18 34.25 -12.37
CA ALA A 178 -20.43 34.98 -12.53
C ALA A 178 -21.45 34.65 -11.43
N LYS A 179 -21.55 33.36 -11.02
CA LYS A 179 -22.40 32.94 -9.90
C LYS A 179 -21.97 33.56 -8.57
N GLU A 180 -20.66 33.59 -8.28
CA GLU A 180 -20.11 34.15 -7.02
C GLU A 180 -20.33 35.66 -6.91
N PHE A 181 -20.14 36.40 -8.00
CA PHE A 181 -20.29 37.85 -8.02
C PHE A 181 -21.73 38.32 -8.33
N GLY A 182 -22.67 37.40 -8.58
CA GLY A 182 -24.04 37.73 -8.97
C GLY A 182 -24.15 38.43 -10.33
N GLU A 183 -23.19 38.16 -11.23
CA GLU A 183 -23.16 38.72 -12.58
C GLU A 183 -24.05 37.92 -13.54
N VAL A 184 -24.24 38.45 -14.75
CA VAL A 184 -24.97 37.74 -15.80
C VAL A 184 -24.19 36.50 -16.23
N MET A 185 -24.88 35.36 -16.31
CA MET A 185 -24.27 34.09 -16.71
C MET A 185 -23.75 34.14 -18.15
N PRO A 186 -22.44 33.91 -18.39
CA PRO A 186 -21.88 33.95 -19.74
C PRO A 186 -22.28 32.71 -20.54
N MET A 187 -22.44 32.90 -21.86
CA MET A 187 -22.65 31.80 -22.81
C MET A 187 -21.30 31.16 -23.18
N VAL A 188 -20.85 30.23 -22.33
CA VAL A 188 -19.61 29.47 -22.54
C VAL A 188 -19.87 27.98 -22.42
N THR A 189 -19.12 27.18 -23.19
CA THR A 189 -19.16 25.72 -23.13
C THR A 189 -18.41 25.23 -21.90
N ASP A 190 -19.00 24.29 -21.18
CA ASP A 190 -18.37 23.69 -20.01
C ASP A 190 -17.36 22.61 -20.44
N PRO A 191 -16.13 22.62 -19.90
CA PRO A 191 -15.16 21.58 -20.19
C PRO A 191 -15.66 20.20 -19.74
N VAL A 192 -15.30 19.19 -20.53
CA VAL A 192 -15.64 17.79 -20.27
C VAL A 192 -14.35 16.98 -20.18
N TYR A 193 -14.20 16.24 -19.09
CA TYR A 193 -13.03 15.41 -18.83
C TYR A 193 -13.42 13.95 -18.82
N THR A 194 -12.56 13.10 -19.36
CA THR A 194 -12.75 11.65 -19.38
C THR A 194 -11.89 11.00 -18.31
N HIS A 195 -12.47 10.09 -17.53
CA HIS A 195 -11.75 9.29 -16.57
C HIS A 195 -10.78 8.33 -17.28
N ARG A 196 -9.50 8.40 -16.94
CA ARG A 196 -8.43 7.58 -17.54
C ARG A 196 -7.76 6.67 -16.50
N LEU A 197 -6.98 5.71 -17.00
CA LEU A 197 -6.13 4.81 -16.20
C LEU A 197 -5.07 5.54 -15.38
N GLY A 198 -4.70 6.75 -15.81
CA GLY A 198 -3.64 7.54 -15.23
C GLY A 198 -3.96 9.02 -15.23
N GLY A 199 -3.15 9.78 -14.48
CA GLY A 199 -3.26 11.22 -14.36
C GLY A 199 -2.36 11.76 -13.26
N ARG A 200 -2.35 13.09 -13.14
CA ARG A 200 -1.53 13.79 -12.14
C ARG A 200 -2.26 13.89 -10.82
N VAL A 201 -1.66 13.34 -9.77
CA VAL A 201 -2.17 13.34 -8.40
C VAL A 201 -1.23 14.16 -7.51
N GLU A 202 -1.82 14.91 -6.59
CA GLU A 202 -1.12 15.64 -5.54
C GLU A 202 -1.63 15.15 -4.18
N VAL A 203 -0.71 14.80 -3.29
CA VAL A 203 -1.00 14.35 -1.93
C VAL A 203 -0.30 15.27 -0.96
N GLN A 204 -1.07 15.88 -0.09
CA GLN A 204 -0.56 16.70 1.01
C GLN A 204 -0.90 16.03 2.33
N VAL A 205 0.11 15.85 3.19
CA VAL A 205 -0.05 15.29 4.53
C VAL A 205 0.46 16.28 5.56
N GLU A 206 -0.30 16.46 6.63
CA GLU A 206 0.10 17.27 7.78
C GLU A 206 -0.28 16.55 9.08
N THR A 207 0.74 16.24 9.88
CA THR A 207 0.56 15.65 11.21
C THR A 207 0.05 16.69 12.19
N LEU A 208 -1.15 16.43 12.71
CA LEU A 208 -1.80 17.26 13.72
C LEU A 208 -1.36 16.90 15.13
N LYS A 209 -1.14 15.60 15.39
CA LYS A 209 -0.67 15.10 16.69
C LYS A 209 0.43 14.09 16.51
N LEU A 210 1.49 14.21 17.29
CA LEU A 210 2.55 13.21 17.33
C LEU A 210 2.13 12.01 18.17
N ARG A 211 2.55 10.81 17.77
CA ARG A 211 2.43 9.63 18.63
C ARG A 211 3.38 9.76 19.82
N PRO A 212 2.94 9.36 21.02
CA PRO A 212 3.84 9.28 22.16
C PRO A 212 4.88 8.19 21.89
N PHE A 213 6.11 8.60 21.61
CA PHE A 213 7.24 7.68 21.51
C PHE A 213 7.59 7.17 22.92
N ARG A 214 7.51 5.85 23.12
CA ARG A 214 8.07 5.21 24.32
C ARG A 214 9.48 4.76 23.98
N ALA A 215 10.48 5.32 24.67
CA ALA A 215 11.89 4.94 24.51
C ALA A 215 12.19 3.47 24.86
N ILE A 216 11.22 2.78 25.44
CA ILE A 216 11.24 1.36 25.74
C ILE A 216 9.98 0.81 25.08
N ASP A 217 10.14 0.21 23.90
CA ASP A 217 9.11 -0.68 23.38
C ASP A 217 8.88 -1.75 24.45
N PRO A 218 7.65 -1.97 24.95
CA PRO A 218 7.37 -3.28 25.50
C PRO A 218 7.66 -4.23 24.34
N VAL A 219 8.73 -5.02 24.47
CA VAL A 219 9.08 -6.06 23.51
C VAL A 219 7.78 -6.80 23.24
N LYS A 220 7.16 -6.52 22.09
CA LYS A 220 6.12 -7.36 21.55
C LYS A 220 6.83 -8.71 21.47
N PRO A 221 6.42 -9.74 22.22
CA PRO A 221 7.05 -11.03 22.10
C PRO A 221 7.07 -11.32 20.60
N ALA A 222 8.26 -11.48 20.03
CA ALA A 222 8.36 -11.89 18.67
C ALA A 222 7.44 -13.10 18.56
N GLU A 223 6.46 -13.03 17.66
CA GLU A 223 5.77 -14.22 17.21
C GLU A 223 6.85 -14.97 16.44
N VAL A 224 7.66 -15.70 17.22
CA VAL A 224 8.57 -16.70 16.71
C VAL A 224 7.60 -17.66 16.04
N ALA A 225 7.50 -17.54 14.70
CA ALA A 225 7.03 -18.63 13.89
C ALA A 225 7.70 -19.86 14.48
N PRO A 226 6.95 -20.86 14.99
CA PRO A 226 7.59 -22.01 15.55
C PRO A 226 8.43 -22.57 14.41
N ALA A 227 9.74 -22.38 14.51
CA ALA A 227 10.66 -23.38 14.04
C ALA A 227 10.07 -24.71 14.52
N PRO A 228 10.15 -25.81 13.75
CA PRO A 228 9.77 -27.10 14.24
C PRO A 228 10.74 -27.44 15.38
N VAL A 229 10.48 -26.89 16.56
CA VAL A 229 10.79 -27.49 17.82
C VAL A 229 9.95 -28.74 17.71
N VAL A 230 10.61 -29.81 17.33
CA VAL A 230 10.24 -31.13 17.78
C VAL A 230 10.13 -30.95 19.30
N GLU A 231 8.92 -30.58 19.74
CA GLU A 231 8.45 -30.83 21.08
C GLU A 231 8.59 -32.34 21.21
N LYS A 232 9.77 -32.75 21.65
CA LYS A 232 9.87 -33.88 22.55
C LYS A 232 9.08 -33.44 23.78
N ALA A 233 7.76 -33.54 23.67
CA ALA A 233 6.94 -34.01 24.75
C ALA A 233 7.59 -35.33 25.17
N ILE A 234 8.53 -35.25 26.12
CA ILE A 234 8.89 -36.41 26.92
C ILE A 234 7.67 -36.59 27.82
N GLN A 235 6.62 -37.19 27.24
CA GLN A 235 5.69 -37.94 28.06
C GLN A 235 6.55 -38.94 28.80
N ALA A 236 6.64 -38.76 30.11
CA ALA A 236 7.36 -39.66 30.99
C ALA A 236 6.91 -41.08 30.65
N GLN A 237 7.84 -41.89 30.16
CA GLN A 237 7.56 -43.31 30.01
C GLN A 237 7.22 -43.86 31.40
N PRO A 238 6.33 -44.85 31.54
CA PRO A 238 6.03 -45.48 32.82
C PRO A 238 7.29 -45.97 33.57
N GLU A 239 8.36 -46.25 32.82
CA GLU A 239 9.69 -46.59 33.34
C GLU A 239 10.37 -45.43 34.08
N SER A 240 10.19 -44.19 33.62
CA SER A 240 10.73 -42.98 34.26
C SER A 240 10.06 -42.71 35.61
N GLN A 241 8.75 -42.95 35.72
CA GLN A 241 8.02 -42.76 36.98
C GLN A 241 8.56 -43.71 38.07
N LYS A 242 8.69 -45.00 37.78
CA LYS A 242 9.23 -45.97 38.75
C LYS A 242 10.66 -45.64 39.19
N PHE A 243 11.48 -45.14 38.26
CA PHE A 243 12.85 -44.72 38.57
C PHE A 243 12.86 -43.61 39.63
N TYR A 244 12.13 -42.51 39.40
CA TYR A 244 12.09 -41.39 40.35
C TYR A 244 11.50 -41.79 41.71
N LEU A 245 10.40 -42.56 41.73
CA LEU A 245 9.80 -43.03 42.99
C LEU A 245 10.77 -43.88 43.81
N SER A 246 11.44 -44.85 43.17
CA SER A 246 12.40 -45.72 43.85
C SER A 246 13.68 -44.98 44.31
N ALA A 247 14.16 -44.01 43.52
CA ALA A 247 15.34 -43.23 43.86
C ALA A 247 15.09 -42.32 45.06
N ILE A 248 13.90 -41.71 45.14
CA ILE A 248 13.45 -40.90 46.27
C ILE A 248 13.37 -41.76 47.55
N GLU A 249 12.71 -42.93 47.48
CA GLU A 249 12.60 -43.85 48.63
C GLU A 249 13.98 -44.31 49.13
N GLN A 250 14.90 -44.66 48.23
CA GLN A 250 16.25 -45.09 48.58
C GLN A 250 17.09 -43.97 49.20
N ALA A 251 16.99 -42.75 48.68
CA ALA A 251 17.72 -41.60 49.22
C ALA A 251 17.28 -41.29 50.66
N VAL A 252 15.97 -41.35 50.92
CA VAL A 252 15.43 -41.19 52.27
C VAL A 252 15.84 -42.34 53.21
N ALA A 253 15.78 -43.59 52.74
CA ALA A 253 16.22 -44.75 53.51
C ALA A 253 17.71 -44.66 53.91
N LYS A 254 18.57 -44.14 53.01
CA LYS A 254 19.99 -43.88 53.28
C LYS A 254 20.25 -42.64 54.15
N GLY A 255 19.21 -41.87 54.47
CA GLY A 255 19.30 -40.63 55.26
C GLY A 255 19.86 -39.43 54.53
N ASP A 256 19.96 -39.51 53.21
CA ASP A 256 20.41 -38.42 52.35
C ASP A 256 19.20 -37.56 51.93
N ILE A 257 18.73 -36.74 52.88
CA ILE A 257 17.59 -35.84 52.68
C ILE A 257 17.84 -34.78 51.59
N PRO A 258 19.03 -34.16 51.48
CA PRO A 258 19.32 -33.21 50.40
C PRO A 258 19.17 -33.83 49.01
N LYS A 259 19.68 -35.06 48.83
CA LYS A 259 19.53 -35.78 47.57
C LYS A 259 18.08 -36.16 47.27
N ALA A 260 17.32 -36.57 48.29
CA ALA A 260 15.90 -36.89 48.14
C ALA A 260 15.06 -35.68 47.68
N LEU A 261 15.41 -34.47 48.15
CA LEU A 261 14.76 -33.22 47.72
C LEU A 261 15.12 -32.85 46.28
N SER A 262 16.39 -32.97 45.87
CA SER A 262 16.81 -32.76 44.47
C SER A 262 16.05 -33.67 43.51
N LEU A 263 15.93 -34.95 43.85
CA LEU A 263 15.21 -35.93 43.04
C LEU A 263 13.69 -35.64 42.98
N LEU A 264 13.11 -35.07 44.04
CA LEU A 264 11.72 -34.64 44.07
C LEU A 264 11.49 -33.43 43.15
N ASP A 265 12.38 -32.44 43.18
CA ASP A 265 12.27 -31.23 42.35
C ASP A 265 12.45 -31.56 40.86
N GLU A 266 13.38 -32.46 40.53
CA GLU A 266 13.53 -33.02 39.18
C GLU A 266 12.27 -33.77 38.74
N ALA A 267 11.70 -34.62 39.59
CA ALA A 267 10.47 -35.35 39.28
C ALA A 267 9.27 -34.40 39.06
N LYS A 268 9.18 -33.29 39.80
CA LYS A 268 8.17 -32.24 39.60
C LYS A 268 8.38 -31.47 38.30
N ALA A 269 9.62 -31.12 37.97
CA ALA A 269 9.96 -30.47 36.71
C ALA A 269 9.59 -31.33 35.49
N LEU A 270 9.61 -32.66 35.66
CA LEU A 270 9.23 -33.64 34.65
C LEU A 270 7.75 -34.10 34.73
N ASN A 271 6.92 -33.44 35.55
CA ASN A 271 5.50 -33.79 35.76
C ASN A 271 5.25 -35.27 36.13
N ILE A 272 6.14 -35.88 36.92
CA ILE A 272 6.00 -37.27 37.37
C ILE A 272 4.94 -37.37 38.48
N PRO A 273 3.83 -38.09 38.27
CA PRO A 273 2.80 -38.24 39.29
C PRO A 273 3.26 -39.15 40.44
N GLY A 274 2.90 -38.79 41.68
CA GLY A 274 3.18 -39.59 42.89
C GLY A 274 4.54 -39.33 43.57
N ALA A 275 5.41 -38.47 43.00
CA ALA A 275 6.73 -38.19 43.56
C ALA A 275 6.70 -37.59 44.98
N GLN A 276 5.77 -36.67 45.23
CA GLN A 276 5.59 -36.03 46.54
C GLN A 276 5.05 -37.01 47.59
N GLU A 277 4.16 -37.92 47.19
CA GLU A 277 3.59 -38.95 48.08
C GLU A 277 4.65 -39.97 48.50
N ALA A 278 5.50 -40.41 47.56
CA ALA A 278 6.61 -41.31 47.86
C ALA A 278 7.63 -40.70 48.82
N PHE A 279 7.98 -39.42 48.65
CA PHE A 279 8.87 -38.70 49.57
C PHE A 279 8.28 -38.65 50.99
N VAL A 280 7.03 -38.20 51.14
CA VAL A 280 6.37 -38.07 52.45
C VAL A 280 6.22 -39.43 53.13
N LYS A 281 5.85 -40.47 52.38
CA LYS A 281 5.77 -41.85 52.88
C LYS A 281 7.12 -42.34 53.40
N ALA A 282 8.18 -42.17 52.60
CA ALA A 282 9.52 -42.64 52.95
C ALA A 282 10.07 -41.95 54.21
N VAL A 283 9.85 -40.64 54.35
CA VAL A 283 10.30 -39.86 55.52
C VAL A 283 9.54 -40.29 56.78
N ASN A 284 8.22 -40.50 56.67
CA ASN A 284 7.38 -40.93 57.78
C ASN A 284 7.64 -42.39 58.20
N SER A 285 8.08 -43.25 57.29
CA SER A 285 8.48 -44.64 57.58
C SER A 285 9.85 -44.77 58.25
N LYS A 286 10.64 -43.69 58.30
CA LYS A 286 11.96 -43.67 58.94
C LYS A 286 11.90 -43.41 60.47
N LYS A 287 10.76 -43.74 61.08
CA LYS A 287 10.54 -43.67 62.53
C LYS A 287 11.08 -44.91 63.23
#